data_AF-A0A7C4QYX6-F1
#
_entry.id   AF-A0A7C4QYX6-F1
#
_cell.length_a   1.000
_cell.length_b   1.000
_cell.length_c   1.000
_cell.angle_alpha   90.00
_cell.angle_beta   90.00
_cell.angle_gamma   90.00
#
_symmetry.space_group_name_H-M   'P 1'
#
loop_
_entity.id
_entity.type
_entity.pdbx_description
1 polymer ?
#
loop_
_entity_poly.entity_id
_entity_poly.type
_entity_poly.pdbx_seq_one_letter_code
_entity_poly.pdbx_strand_id
1 'polypeptide(L)'
;MINKIKSLRREASISASAGLIVALFVWSLGPGWFGTASAENLTTVTDTLSNSAPAATSRHLVQFTNATTTGATQQIKVNFDPLTDAFGGVAGVVNGDVQVTGMTLVPTCGGGTDEVTLSTSTAATNESVILTVCGGDTVLAGTKTITISNKITNPTSTGSFVIRVSSGANQADTRIAIIDNVLMTASVDTILNFTISPLATGTVVNIATTTGQSATTSLAFGTLAPNVPKILGQQMYVFTNARNGFTVTIQQNQNLLSSTGADIDLFRDQNGTSTPSPW
;
A
#
# COMPACT_ATOMS: atom_id res chain seq x y z
N MET A 1 80.84 37.09 -3.34
CA MET A 1 79.45 37.56 -3.53
C MET A 1 78.91 37.35 -4.95
N ILE A 2 79.69 37.58 -6.00
CA ILE A 2 79.23 37.52 -7.41
C ILE A 2 78.75 36.12 -7.87
N ASN A 3 79.33 35.03 -7.36
CA ASN A 3 78.92 33.66 -7.77
C ASN A 3 77.57 33.21 -7.17
N LYS A 4 77.18 33.71 -5.98
CA LYS A 4 75.87 33.40 -5.36
C LYS A 4 74.71 34.06 -6.13
N ILE A 5 74.93 35.25 -6.68
CA ILE A 5 73.90 35.99 -7.44
C ILE A 5 73.63 35.32 -8.80
N LYS A 6 74.64 34.69 -9.42
CA LYS A 6 74.47 33.93 -10.66
C LYS A 6 73.68 32.62 -10.46
N SER A 7 73.83 31.92 -9.33
CA SER A 7 73.05 30.69 -9.06
C SER A 7 71.58 31.00 -8.74
N LEU A 8 71.31 32.05 -7.95
CA LEU A 8 69.93 32.48 -7.65
C LEU A 8 69.15 32.91 -8.90
N ARG A 9 69.79 33.57 -9.86
CA ARG A 9 69.16 33.92 -11.14
C ARG A 9 68.88 32.69 -12.01
N ARG A 10 69.72 31.66 -11.95
CA ARG A 10 69.55 30.41 -12.69
C ARG A 10 68.40 29.59 -12.08
N GLU A 11 68.32 29.49 -10.77
CA GLU A 11 67.23 28.82 -10.04
C GLU A 11 65.88 29.54 -10.23
N ALA A 12 65.87 30.88 -10.20
CA ALA A 12 64.66 31.66 -10.50
C ALA A 12 64.19 31.50 -11.95
N SER A 13 65.11 31.42 -12.93
CA SER A 13 64.76 31.20 -14.33
C SER A 13 64.22 29.79 -14.62
N ILE A 14 64.74 28.78 -13.93
CA ILE A 14 64.25 27.39 -14.03
C ILE A 14 62.87 27.26 -13.38
N SER A 15 62.66 27.90 -12.22
CA SER A 15 61.36 27.91 -11.53
C SER A 15 60.27 28.61 -12.34
N ALA A 16 60.58 29.73 -13.01
CA ALA A 16 59.63 30.44 -13.86
C ALA A 16 59.27 29.63 -15.13
N SER A 17 60.26 28.95 -15.72
CA SER A 17 60.05 28.12 -16.91
C SER A 17 59.23 26.87 -16.60
N ALA A 18 59.50 26.21 -15.46
CA ALA A 18 58.73 25.05 -15.01
C ALA A 18 57.27 25.42 -14.70
N GLY A 19 57.04 26.57 -14.05
CA GLY A 19 55.70 27.08 -13.78
C GLY A 19 54.88 27.34 -15.05
N LEU A 20 55.51 27.92 -16.08
CA LEU A 20 54.86 28.19 -17.36
C LEU A 20 54.48 26.90 -18.12
N ILE A 21 55.37 25.89 -18.11
CA ILE A 21 55.11 24.60 -18.76
C ILE A 21 53.94 23.88 -18.09
N VAL A 22 53.88 23.86 -16.75
CA VAL A 22 52.76 23.25 -16.01
C VAL A 22 51.45 23.99 -16.30
N ALA A 23 51.46 25.33 -16.32
CA ALA A 23 50.28 26.12 -16.64
C ALA A 23 49.77 25.86 -18.08
N LEU A 24 50.67 25.75 -19.06
CA LEU A 24 50.33 25.42 -20.45
C LEU A 24 49.86 23.97 -20.63
N PHE A 25 50.37 23.02 -19.84
CA PHE A 25 49.86 21.64 -19.82
C PHE A 25 48.44 21.56 -19.26
N VAL A 26 48.15 22.30 -18.18
CA VAL A 26 46.80 22.36 -17.58
C VAL A 26 45.80 23.06 -18.50
N TRP A 27 46.24 24.07 -19.26
CA TRP A 27 45.37 24.75 -20.23
C TRP A 27 45.18 23.97 -21.55
N SER A 28 46.21 23.28 -22.04
CA SER A 28 46.16 22.55 -23.32
C SER A 28 45.41 21.22 -23.26
N LEU A 29 45.37 20.59 -22.08
CA LEU A 29 44.52 19.41 -21.83
C LEU A 29 43.05 19.76 -21.60
N GLY A 30 42.75 21.06 -21.44
CA GLY A 30 41.40 21.61 -21.37
C GLY A 30 40.54 21.09 -20.20
N PRO A 31 39.31 21.58 -20.07
CA PRO A 31 38.36 21.11 -19.06
C PRO A 31 37.88 19.66 -19.28
N GLY A 32 38.37 18.93 -20.29
CA GLY A 32 37.97 17.55 -20.58
C GLY A 32 38.46 16.50 -19.57
N TRP A 33 39.40 16.88 -18.69
CA TRP A 33 39.89 16.02 -17.59
C TRP A 33 39.16 16.22 -16.27
N PHE A 34 38.47 17.36 -16.12
CA PHE A 34 37.47 17.49 -15.08
C PHE A 34 36.24 16.79 -15.64
N GLY A 35 35.81 15.69 -15.01
CA GLY A 35 34.57 15.02 -15.39
C GLY A 35 33.49 16.06 -15.62
N THR A 36 32.73 15.92 -16.70
CA THR A 36 31.56 16.77 -16.93
C THR A 36 30.73 16.78 -15.65
N ALA A 37 30.72 17.91 -14.95
CA ALA A 37 29.82 18.10 -13.83
C ALA A 37 28.41 18.07 -14.42
N SER A 38 27.72 16.94 -14.28
CA SER A 38 26.28 16.86 -14.50
C SER A 38 25.65 17.83 -13.50
N ALA A 39 25.09 18.92 -13.99
CA ALA A 39 24.40 19.88 -13.14
C ALA A 39 23.18 19.19 -12.52
N GLU A 40 23.24 18.99 -11.21
CA GLU A 40 22.16 18.48 -10.36
C GLU A 40 21.10 19.59 -10.23
N ASN A 41 20.34 19.81 -11.31
CA ASN A 41 19.32 20.87 -11.39
C ASN A 41 17.89 20.31 -11.36
N LEU A 42 17.78 18.99 -11.14
CA LEU A 42 16.53 18.36 -10.78
C LEU A 42 16.39 18.40 -9.27
N THR A 43 15.27 18.91 -8.80
CA THR A 43 14.93 18.91 -7.37
C THR A 43 13.71 18.04 -7.14
N THR A 44 13.49 17.66 -5.86
CA THR A 44 12.32 16.88 -5.42
C THR A 44 12.09 15.60 -6.23
N VAL A 45 13.16 14.86 -6.55
CA VAL A 45 13.05 13.60 -7.30
C VAL A 45 12.60 12.48 -6.38
N THR A 46 11.44 11.91 -6.66
CA THR A 46 10.85 10.80 -5.90
C THR A 46 10.28 9.77 -6.85
N ASP A 47 10.33 8.50 -6.46
CA ASP A 47 9.60 7.41 -7.10
C ASP A 47 8.81 6.65 -6.03
N THR A 48 7.51 6.50 -6.24
CA THR A 48 6.62 5.74 -5.34
C THR A 48 6.07 4.53 -6.05
N LEU A 49 6.37 3.35 -5.50
CA LEU A 49 5.89 2.06 -5.98
C LEU A 49 4.52 1.73 -5.42
N SER A 50 3.65 1.10 -6.21
CA SER A 50 2.42 0.50 -5.70
C SER A 50 2.65 -0.84 -4.98
N ASN A 51 3.73 -1.53 -5.32
CA ASN A 51 4.12 -2.79 -4.70
C ASN A 51 5.64 -2.88 -4.66
N SER A 52 6.23 -3.07 -3.48
CA SER A 52 7.68 -3.17 -3.27
C SER A 52 8.17 -4.62 -3.12
N ALA A 53 7.30 -5.62 -3.36
CA ALA A 53 7.67 -7.02 -3.25
C ALA A 53 8.65 -7.45 -4.36
N PRO A 54 9.61 -8.34 -4.08
CA PRO A 54 10.51 -8.87 -5.10
C PRO A 54 9.73 -9.56 -6.23
N ALA A 55 10.21 -9.39 -7.47
CA ALA A 55 9.64 -9.98 -8.69
C ALA A 55 8.17 -9.61 -9.00
N ALA A 56 7.54 -8.75 -8.21
CA ALA A 56 6.20 -8.26 -8.49
C ALA A 56 6.23 -7.13 -9.50
N THR A 57 5.19 -7.02 -10.33
CA THR A 57 4.98 -5.82 -11.13
C THR A 57 4.47 -4.68 -10.26
N SER A 58 4.94 -3.46 -10.55
CA SER A 58 4.59 -2.27 -9.80
C SER A 58 4.33 -1.08 -10.73
N ARG A 59 3.42 -0.20 -10.30
CA ARG A 59 3.25 1.14 -10.86
C ARG A 59 4.34 2.02 -10.26
N HIS A 60 5.03 2.77 -11.10
CA HIS A 60 6.01 3.78 -10.69
C HIS A 60 5.37 5.16 -10.83
N LEU A 61 5.35 5.92 -9.75
CA LEU A 61 4.98 7.34 -9.74
C LEU A 61 6.25 8.16 -9.55
N VAL A 62 6.84 8.57 -10.66
CA VAL A 62 8.04 9.41 -10.66
C VAL A 62 7.62 10.87 -10.67
N GLN A 63 8.10 11.64 -9.70
CA GLN A 63 7.92 13.09 -9.63
C GLN A 63 9.29 13.74 -9.56
N PHE A 64 9.45 14.84 -10.29
CA PHE A 64 10.68 15.64 -10.29
C PHE A 64 10.35 17.09 -10.65
N THR A 65 11.21 18.02 -10.25
CA THR A 65 11.09 19.43 -10.60
C THR A 65 12.31 19.85 -11.40
N ASN A 66 12.08 20.23 -12.66
CA ASN A 66 13.09 20.82 -13.53
C ASN A 66 13.25 22.30 -13.20
N ALA A 67 14.47 22.77 -12.98
CA ALA A 67 14.74 24.20 -12.86
C ALA A 67 14.79 24.93 -14.22
N THR A 68 15.06 24.21 -15.31
CA THR A 68 15.17 24.77 -16.67
C THR A 68 14.22 24.08 -17.64
N THR A 69 13.94 24.75 -18.77
CA THR A 69 13.18 24.14 -19.85
C THR A 69 13.96 22.99 -20.49
N THR A 70 13.24 21.97 -20.97
CA THR A 70 13.77 20.88 -21.80
C THR A 70 13.42 21.19 -23.25
N GLY A 71 14.42 21.37 -24.10
CA GLY A 71 14.23 21.81 -25.48
C GLY A 71 13.81 20.69 -26.42
N ALA A 72 13.44 21.06 -27.64
CA ALA A 72 13.13 20.14 -28.73
C ALA A 72 14.21 19.06 -28.89
N THR A 73 13.78 17.83 -29.19
CA THR A 73 14.62 16.62 -29.35
C THR A 73 15.39 16.15 -28.11
N GLN A 74 15.37 16.91 -27.01
CA GLN A 74 15.94 16.45 -25.75
C GLN A 74 15.04 15.39 -25.12
N GLN A 75 15.65 14.58 -24.26
CA GLN A 75 14.98 13.45 -23.64
C GLN A 75 14.72 13.72 -22.15
N ILE A 76 13.56 13.26 -21.70
CA ILE A 76 13.22 13.05 -20.30
C ILE A 76 13.24 11.54 -20.10
N LYS A 77 14.08 11.05 -19.21
CA LYS A 77 14.39 9.63 -19.08
C LYS A 77 14.28 9.20 -17.64
N VAL A 78 13.56 8.09 -17.44
CA VAL A 78 13.52 7.35 -16.17
C VAL A 78 14.32 6.08 -16.38
N ASN A 79 15.51 6.02 -15.79
CA ASN A 79 16.43 4.90 -15.89
C ASN A 79 16.33 4.03 -14.64
N PHE A 80 16.01 2.75 -14.84
CA PHE A 80 15.76 1.79 -13.78
C PHE A 80 17.05 1.06 -13.46
N ASP A 81 17.59 1.35 -12.28
CA ASP A 81 18.81 0.75 -11.76
C ASP A 81 19.99 0.77 -12.76
N PRO A 82 20.53 1.96 -13.05
CA PRO A 82 21.66 2.12 -13.98
C PRO A 82 22.94 1.40 -13.54
N LEU A 83 22.96 0.78 -12.35
CA LEU A 83 24.12 0.10 -11.82
C LEU A 83 24.08 -1.40 -12.10
N THR A 84 22.93 -2.04 -11.86
CA THR A 84 22.82 -3.50 -11.95
C THR A 84 21.76 -4.02 -12.91
N ASP A 85 20.98 -3.13 -13.55
CA ASP A 85 19.97 -3.51 -14.55
C ASP A 85 18.97 -4.56 -14.01
N ALA A 86 18.61 -4.43 -12.73
CA ALA A 86 17.89 -5.47 -12.01
C ALA A 86 16.36 -5.44 -12.21
N PHE A 87 15.83 -4.37 -12.82
CA PHE A 87 14.41 -4.26 -13.15
C PHE A 87 14.11 -5.04 -14.43
N GLY A 88 12.82 -5.28 -14.69
CA GLY A 88 12.38 -5.90 -15.93
C GLY A 88 11.08 -5.30 -16.45
N GLY A 89 10.68 -5.73 -17.65
CA GLY A 89 9.41 -5.32 -18.25
C GLY A 89 9.40 -3.93 -18.89
N VAL A 90 10.51 -3.18 -18.82
CA VAL A 90 10.62 -1.84 -19.42
C VAL A 90 10.42 -1.87 -20.93
N ALA A 91 10.95 -2.91 -21.61
CA ALA A 91 10.77 -3.11 -23.05
C ALA A 91 9.30 -3.10 -23.52
N GLY A 92 8.39 -3.56 -22.64
CA GLY A 92 6.97 -3.73 -22.95
C GLY A 92 6.11 -2.51 -22.67
N VAL A 93 6.68 -1.41 -22.19
CA VAL A 93 5.94 -0.18 -21.88
C VAL A 93 5.53 0.52 -23.19
N VAL A 94 4.23 0.80 -23.33
CA VAL A 94 3.65 1.52 -24.48
C VAL A 94 2.91 2.78 -24.05
N ASN A 95 2.50 3.64 -25.00
CA ASN A 95 1.87 4.93 -24.68
C ASN A 95 0.67 4.82 -23.73
N GLY A 96 -0.15 3.77 -23.86
CA GLY A 96 -1.31 3.55 -23.00
C GLY A 96 -0.96 3.22 -21.54
N ASP A 97 0.29 2.87 -21.25
CA ASP A 97 0.75 2.54 -19.90
C ASP A 97 1.28 3.77 -19.15
N VAL A 98 1.55 4.87 -19.85
CA VAL A 98 2.22 6.06 -19.31
C VAL A 98 1.24 7.23 -19.21
N GLN A 99 1.18 7.85 -18.05
CA GLN A 99 0.44 9.09 -17.83
C GLN A 99 1.41 10.17 -17.35
N VAL A 100 1.29 11.38 -17.87
CA VAL A 100 2.21 12.49 -17.59
C VAL A 100 1.47 13.74 -17.15
N THR A 101 2.12 14.58 -16.33
CA THR A 101 1.65 15.93 -16.00
C THR A 101 2.76 16.94 -16.28
N GLY A 102 2.37 18.09 -16.84
CA GLY A 102 3.29 19.17 -17.23
C GLY A 102 3.98 18.97 -18.58
N MET A 103 3.50 18.01 -19.37
CA MET A 103 3.83 17.76 -20.78
C MET A 103 2.68 16.96 -21.39
N THR A 104 2.63 16.84 -22.73
CA THR A 104 1.58 16.10 -23.43
C THR A 104 2.16 14.86 -24.09
N LEU A 105 1.82 13.67 -23.59
CA LEU A 105 2.25 12.41 -24.22
C LEU A 105 1.41 12.14 -25.48
N VAL A 106 2.07 12.05 -26.63
CA VAL A 106 1.46 11.73 -27.92
C VAL A 106 2.15 10.53 -28.58
N PRO A 107 1.45 9.73 -29.39
CA PRO A 107 2.06 8.62 -30.13
C PRO A 107 2.98 9.11 -31.25
N THR A 108 2.68 10.27 -31.83
CA THR A 108 3.46 10.94 -32.88
C THR A 108 3.32 12.45 -32.72
N CYS A 109 4.38 13.21 -32.98
CA CYS A 109 4.33 14.68 -32.93
C CYS A 109 3.29 15.22 -33.91
N GLY A 110 2.39 16.08 -33.41
CA GLY A 110 1.21 16.57 -34.12
C GLY A 110 1.15 18.09 -34.27
N GLY A 111 2.10 18.83 -33.69
CA GLY A 111 2.16 20.29 -33.75
C GLY A 111 1.36 20.98 -32.63
N GLY A 112 1.01 20.23 -31.58
CA GLY A 112 0.55 20.79 -30.31
C GLY A 112 1.69 21.51 -29.56
N THR A 113 1.47 21.83 -28.28
CA THR A 113 2.52 22.39 -27.42
C THR A 113 2.95 21.37 -26.38
N ASP A 114 4.24 21.41 -26.04
CA ASP A 114 4.87 20.57 -25.01
C ASP A 114 4.69 19.07 -25.28
N GLU A 115 4.64 18.66 -26.56
CA GLU A 115 4.44 17.27 -26.94
C GLU A 115 5.70 16.44 -26.70
N VAL A 116 5.51 15.23 -26.17
CA VAL A 116 6.54 14.22 -26.01
C VAL A 116 6.09 12.90 -26.62
N THR A 117 7.03 12.18 -27.20
CA THR A 117 6.84 10.81 -27.71
C THR A 117 7.54 9.82 -26.82
N LEU A 118 6.94 8.63 -26.66
CA LEU A 118 7.49 7.57 -25.83
C LEU A 118 8.36 6.62 -26.65
N SER A 119 9.49 6.22 -26.05
CA SER A 119 10.26 5.06 -26.44
C SER A 119 10.82 4.37 -25.20
N THR A 120 11.37 3.17 -25.40
CA THR A 120 12.03 2.39 -24.34
C THR A 120 13.44 2.03 -24.77
N SER A 121 14.31 1.83 -23.79
CA SER A 121 15.65 1.27 -24.01
C SER A 121 15.82 0.06 -23.13
N THR A 122 16.41 -1.00 -23.68
CA THR A 122 16.78 -2.24 -22.98
C THR A 122 18.29 -2.48 -23.03
N ALA A 123 19.06 -1.41 -23.26
CA ALA A 123 20.51 -1.50 -23.21
C ALA A 123 20.92 -1.70 -21.76
N ALA A 124 21.80 -2.68 -21.51
CA ALA A 124 22.27 -2.98 -20.17
C ALA A 124 22.77 -1.72 -19.46
N THR A 125 22.47 -1.58 -18.15
CA THR A 125 22.77 -0.40 -17.30
C THR A 125 22.07 0.90 -17.73
N ASN A 126 21.15 0.79 -18.67
CA ASN A 126 20.47 1.92 -19.30
C ASN A 126 19.01 1.57 -19.64
N GLU A 127 18.44 0.59 -18.95
CA GLU A 127 17.06 0.16 -19.14
C GLU A 127 16.11 1.28 -18.68
N SER A 128 15.32 1.82 -19.61
CA SER A 128 14.64 3.09 -19.37
C SER A 128 13.38 3.32 -20.16
N VAL A 129 12.49 4.10 -19.55
CA VAL A 129 11.39 4.76 -20.21
C VAL A 129 11.84 6.16 -20.63
N ILE A 130 11.70 6.48 -21.91
CA ILE A 130 12.23 7.70 -22.52
C ILE A 130 11.08 8.48 -23.16
N LEU A 131 10.93 9.74 -22.75
CA LEU A 131 10.03 10.71 -23.36
C LEU A 131 10.87 11.71 -24.15
N THR A 132 10.75 11.71 -25.47
CA THR A 132 11.49 12.63 -26.35
C THR A 132 10.62 13.81 -26.70
N VAL A 133 11.09 15.03 -26.42
CA VAL A 133 10.38 16.27 -26.77
C VAL A 133 10.31 16.42 -28.27
N CYS A 134 9.12 16.70 -28.79
CA CYS A 134 8.87 16.86 -30.21
C CYS A 134 9.68 18.01 -30.82
N GLY A 135 9.93 17.92 -32.14
CA GLY A 135 10.64 18.96 -32.88
C GLY A 135 9.81 20.24 -32.92
N GLY A 136 10.38 21.36 -32.44
CA GLY A 136 9.67 22.64 -32.33
C GLY A 136 9.04 22.90 -30.97
N ASP A 137 8.97 21.89 -30.09
CA ASP A 137 8.37 21.99 -28.77
C ASP A 137 9.40 22.21 -27.67
N THR A 138 8.91 22.59 -26.49
CA THR A 138 9.68 22.66 -25.25
C THR A 138 8.86 22.11 -24.11
N VAL A 139 9.47 21.46 -23.13
CA VAL A 139 8.81 21.19 -21.85
C VAL A 139 9.29 22.22 -20.84
N LEU A 140 8.37 23.05 -20.36
CA LEU A 140 8.71 24.15 -19.46
C LEU A 140 9.29 23.67 -18.11
N ALA A 141 10.02 24.55 -17.44
CA ALA A 141 10.48 24.33 -16.07
C ALA A 141 9.29 24.08 -15.10
N GLY A 142 9.58 23.55 -13.92
CA GLY A 142 8.61 23.23 -12.89
C GLY A 142 8.36 21.73 -12.73
N THR A 143 7.46 21.39 -11.82
CA THR A 143 7.17 20.01 -11.43
C THR A 143 6.52 19.21 -12.56
N LYS A 144 6.98 17.97 -12.72
CA LYS A 144 6.47 16.98 -13.67
C LYS A 144 6.19 15.69 -12.93
N THR A 145 5.22 14.95 -13.43
CA THR A 145 4.97 13.58 -12.99
C THR A 145 4.93 12.64 -14.19
N ILE A 146 5.48 11.45 -14.00
CA ILE A 146 5.42 10.34 -14.95
C ILE A 146 4.91 9.15 -14.15
N THR A 147 3.72 8.69 -14.47
CA THR A 147 3.15 7.45 -13.93
C THR A 147 3.30 6.37 -14.98
N ILE A 148 4.05 5.32 -14.67
CA ILE A 148 4.12 4.10 -15.48
C ILE A 148 3.23 3.08 -14.78
N SER A 149 2.25 2.53 -15.49
CA SER A 149 1.32 1.52 -14.98
C SER A 149 2.05 0.25 -14.52
N ASN A 150 1.33 -0.75 -13.98
CA ASN A 150 1.88 -2.01 -13.44
C ASN A 150 2.57 -2.88 -14.52
N LYS A 151 3.70 -2.41 -15.06
CA LYS A 151 4.45 -2.98 -16.19
C LYS A 151 5.89 -3.24 -15.85
N ILE A 152 6.45 -2.47 -14.93
CA ILE A 152 7.82 -2.64 -14.47
C ILE A 152 7.82 -3.74 -13.42
N THR A 153 8.66 -4.75 -13.61
CA THR A 153 8.89 -5.84 -12.67
C THR A 153 10.03 -5.45 -11.73
N ASN A 154 9.77 -5.51 -10.43
CA ASN A 154 10.78 -5.28 -9.41
C ASN A 154 11.90 -6.32 -9.48
N PRO A 155 13.11 -5.97 -9.03
CA PRO A 155 14.19 -6.92 -8.79
C PRO A 155 13.75 -8.14 -7.99
N THR A 156 14.38 -9.28 -8.25
CA THR A 156 14.11 -10.54 -7.53
C THR A 156 14.71 -10.58 -6.13
N SER A 157 15.66 -9.67 -5.84
CA SER A 157 16.29 -9.52 -4.53
C SER A 157 15.76 -8.29 -3.79
N THR A 158 15.73 -8.38 -2.46
CA THR A 158 15.51 -7.23 -1.60
C THR A 158 16.73 -6.32 -1.59
N GLY A 159 16.51 -5.03 -1.38
CA GLY A 159 17.60 -4.04 -1.38
C GLY A 159 17.14 -2.64 -1.73
N SER A 160 18.11 -1.75 -1.90
CA SER A 160 17.88 -0.37 -2.33
C SER A 160 18.44 -0.13 -3.72
N PHE A 161 17.56 0.24 -4.65
CA PHE A 161 17.89 0.42 -6.06
C PHE A 161 17.79 1.88 -6.46
N VAL A 162 18.65 2.30 -7.38
CA VAL A 162 18.70 3.68 -7.88
C VAL A 162 17.71 3.84 -9.01
N ILE A 163 16.88 4.86 -8.95
CA ILE A 163 16.08 5.34 -10.07
C ILE A 163 16.65 6.68 -10.47
N ARG A 164 17.18 6.73 -11.69
CA ARG A 164 17.84 7.92 -12.21
C ARG A 164 16.92 8.64 -13.16
N VAL A 165 16.62 9.89 -12.84
CA VAL A 165 15.80 10.75 -13.71
C VAL A 165 16.71 11.75 -14.37
N SER A 166 16.60 11.87 -15.70
CA SER A 166 17.26 12.95 -16.44
C SER A 166 16.28 13.70 -17.32
N SER A 167 16.55 14.98 -17.53
CA SER A 167 15.75 15.85 -18.38
C SER A 167 16.67 16.85 -19.07
N GLY A 168 16.89 16.64 -20.37
CA GLY A 168 17.94 17.33 -21.11
C GLY A 168 19.32 17.06 -20.50
N ALA A 169 20.03 18.12 -20.12
CA ALA A 169 21.34 18.03 -19.47
C ALA A 169 21.27 17.82 -17.94
N ASN A 170 20.08 17.93 -17.34
CA ASN A 170 19.90 17.84 -15.89
C ASN A 170 19.65 16.39 -15.48
N GLN A 171 20.17 15.98 -14.32
CA GLN A 171 19.96 14.64 -13.78
C GLN A 171 19.92 14.68 -12.25
N ALA A 172 19.17 13.76 -11.65
CA ALA A 172 19.26 13.43 -10.24
C ALA A 172 18.79 11.99 -10.00
N ASP A 173 19.25 11.44 -8.89
CA ASP A 173 18.94 10.08 -8.46
C ASP A 173 17.95 10.10 -7.30
N THR A 174 17.02 9.16 -7.31
CA THR A 174 16.23 8.78 -6.14
C THR A 174 16.41 7.29 -5.89
N ARG A 175 15.99 6.81 -4.73
CA ARG A 175 16.13 5.38 -4.37
C ARG A 175 14.80 4.82 -3.93
N ILE A 176 14.58 3.57 -4.32
CA ILE A 176 13.44 2.77 -3.90
C ILE A 176 13.95 1.54 -3.15
N ALA A 177 13.14 1.05 -2.22
CA ALA A 177 13.42 -0.15 -1.45
C ALA A 177 12.52 -1.29 -1.94
N ILE A 178 13.12 -2.42 -2.28
CA ILE A 178 12.43 -3.69 -2.51
C ILE A 178 12.54 -4.50 -1.24
N ILE A 179 11.41 -4.88 -0.67
CA ILE A 179 11.30 -5.54 0.64
C ILE A 179 10.35 -6.72 0.55
N ASP A 180 10.63 -7.77 1.33
CA ASP A 180 9.76 -8.94 1.38
C ASP A 180 8.38 -8.61 1.93
N ASN A 181 7.40 -9.41 1.49
CA ASN A 181 6.04 -9.31 2.03
C ASN A 181 6.02 -9.77 3.49
N VAL A 182 5.39 -8.96 4.34
CA VAL A 182 5.15 -9.31 5.74
C VAL A 182 3.88 -10.14 5.83
N LEU A 183 4.01 -11.41 6.24
CA LEU A 183 2.86 -12.25 6.52
C LEU A 183 2.22 -11.84 7.85
N MET A 184 0.99 -11.32 7.79
CA MET A 184 0.19 -10.97 8.96
C MET A 184 -0.82 -12.08 9.25
N THR A 185 -0.73 -12.72 10.42
CA THR A 185 -1.73 -13.67 10.91
C THR A 185 -2.43 -13.09 12.13
N ALA A 186 -3.76 -13.24 12.19
CA ALA A 186 -4.56 -12.87 13.34
C ALA A 186 -5.43 -14.05 13.76
N SER A 187 -5.46 -14.34 15.06
CA SER A 187 -6.42 -15.26 15.67
C SER A 187 -7.44 -14.42 16.43
N VAL A 188 -8.73 -14.71 16.23
CA VAL A 188 -9.82 -14.09 16.99
C VAL A 188 -10.46 -15.20 17.80
N ASP A 189 -10.45 -15.05 19.13
CA ASP A 189 -11.07 -16.01 20.02
C ASP A 189 -12.60 -16.03 19.83
N THR A 190 -13.19 -17.21 19.98
CA THR A 190 -14.63 -17.38 19.92
C THR A 190 -15.28 -16.96 21.24
N ILE A 191 -16.41 -16.27 21.15
CA ILE A 191 -17.23 -15.88 22.30
C ILE A 191 -18.61 -16.54 22.19
N LEU A 192 -19.17 -16.90 23.35
CA LEU A 192 -20.54 -17.37 23.50
C LEU A 192 -21.15 -16.65 24.71
N ASN A 193 -22.23 -15.90 24.49
CA ASN A 193 -22.92 -15.18 25.55
C ASN A 193 -24.41 -15.53 25.56
N PHE A 194 -24.98 -15.66 26.75
CA PHE A 194 -26.39 -15.93 26.98
C PHE A 194 -27.02 -14.81 27.79
N THR A 195 -28.15 -14.30 27.32
CA THR A 195 -28.99 -13.40 28.11
C THR A 195 -30.41 -13.94 28.19
N ILE A 196 -30.98 -13.90 29.39
CA ILE A 196 -32.37 -14.29 29.65
C ILE A 196 -33.15 -13.00 29.88
N SER A 197 -34.15 -12.75 29.05
CA SER A 197 -35.05 -11.61 29.14
C SER A 197 -36.43 -12.04 29.65
N PRO A 198 -37.09 -11.24 30.51
CA PRO A 198 -38.46 -11.51 30.93
C PRO A 198 -39.41 -11.27 29.76
N LEU A 199 -40.59 -11.87 29.84
CA LEU A 199 -41.69 -11.68 28.92
C LEU A 199 -42.89 -11.07 29.64
N ALA A 200 -43.51 -10.09 29.00
CA ALA A 200 -44.72 -9.45 29.47
C ALA A 200 -45.95 -10.35 29.24
N THR A 201 -47.03 -10.10 29.98
CA THR A 201 -48.33 -10.73 29.71
C THR A 201 -48.82 -10.40 28.30
N GLY A 202 -49.45 -11.35 27.62
CA GLY A 202 -49.91 -11.17 26.25
C GLY A 202 -48.85 -11.41 25.17
N THR A 203 -47.61 -11.75 25.55
CA THR A 203 -46.57 -12.13 24.60
C THR A 203 -46.83 -13.55 24.09
N VAL A 204 -46.80 -13.75 22.78
CA VAL A 204 -46.85 -15.07 22.15
C VAL A 204 -45.48 -15.73 22.23
N VAL A 205 -45.40 -16.92 22.83
CA VAL A 205 -44.19 -17.75 22.93
C VAL A 205 -44.50 -19.10 22.30
N ASN A 206 -43.77 -19.44 21.25
CA ASN A 206 -44.09 -20.58 20.38
C ASN A 206 -45.52 -20.47 19.82
N ILE A 207 -46.48 -21.19 20.41
CA ILE A 207 -47.91 -21.23 20.00
C ILE A 207 -48.86 -20.75 21.10
N ALA A 208 -48.34 -20.29 22.24
CA ALA A 208 -49.14 -19.97 23.42
C ALA A 208 -48.92 -18.52 23.86
N THR A 209 -50.01 -17.86 24.27
CA THR A 209 -49.94 -16.49 24.78
C THR A 209 -49.75 -16.51 26.29
N THR A 210 -48.72 -15.81 26.78
CA THR A 210 -48.45 -15.67 28.21
C THR A 210 -49.62 -15.00 28.94
N THR A 211 -50.03 -15.58 30.07
CA THR A 211 -51.12 -15.09 30.94
C THR A 211 -50.61 -14.43 32.22
N GLY A 212 -49.29 -14.19 32.29
CA GLY A 212 -48.62 -13.44 33.35
C GLY A 212 -47.24 -12.96 32.91
N GLN A 213 -46.61 -12.13 33.73
CA GLN A 213 -45.28 -11.60 33.51
C GLN A 213 -44.22 -12.48 34.20
N SER A 214 -43.06 -12.65 33.56
CA SER A 214 -41.88 -13.31 34.16
C SER A 214 -40.80 -12.31 34.60
N ALA A 215 -39.81 -12.81 35.34
CA ALA A 215 -38.55 -12.12 35.61
C ALA A 215 -37.41 -12.81 34.85
N THR A 216 -36.18 -12.31 34.93
CA THR A 216 -34.98 -12.94 34.32
C THR A 216 -34.58 -14.24 34.98
N THR A 217 -34.98 -14.46 36.24
CA THR A 217 -34.58 -15.63 37.05
C THR A 217 -35.76 -16.40 37.65
N SER A 218 -37.01 -15.98 37.38
CA SER A 218 -38.19 -16.63 37.96
C SER A 218 -39.44 -16.54 37.09
N LEU A 219 -40.31 -17.54 37.24
CA LEU A 219 -41.65 -17.62 36.66
C LEU A 219 -42.68 -17.74 37.79
N ALA A 220 -43.35 -16.65 38.14
CA ALA A 220 -44.30 -16.63 39.25
C ALA A 220 -45.70 -17.08 38.80
N PHE A 221 -46.00 -18.37 38.95
CA PHE A 221 -47.31 -18.93 38.62
C PHE A 221 -48.44 -18.45 39.54
N GLY A 222 -48.11 -18.11 40.79
CA GLY A 222 -49.08 -17.69 41.80
C GLY A 222 -50.08 -18.80 42.15
N THR A 223 -51.30 -18.42 42.53
CA THR A 223 -52.39 -19.37 42.80
C THR A 223 -53.03 -19.82 41.48
N LEU A 224 -52.99 -21.12 41.21
CA LEU A 224 -53.62 -21.71 40.04
C LEU A 224 -55.09 -22.02 40.32
N ALA A 225 -55.99 -21.45 39.52
CA ALA A 225 -57.40 -21.81 39.57
C ALA A 225 -57.64 -23.12 38.80
N PRO A 226 -58.53 -24.01 39.29
CA PRO A 226 -58.88 -25.23 38.57
C PRO A 226 -59.34 -24.92 37.14
N ASN A 227 -58.85 -25.69 36.17
CA ASN A 227 -59.19 -25.59 34.74
C ASN A 227 -58.86 -24.24 34.06
N VAL A 228 -58.00 -23.40 34.65
CA VAL A 228 -57.52 -22.15 34.03
C VAL A 228 -56.02 -22.24 33.78
N PRO A 229 -55.56 -22.32 32.52
CA PRO A 229 -54.14 -22.46 32.22
C PRO A 229 -53.37 -21.17 32.56
N LYS A 230 -52.24 -21.32 33.25
CA LYS A 230 -51.27 -20.25 33.48
C LYS A 230 -50.05 -20.47 32.59
N ILE A 231 -49.78 -19.53 31.69
CA ILE A 231 -48.71 -19.63 30.69
C ILE A 231 -47.71 -18.51 30.98
N LEU A 232 -46.46 -18.86 31.23
CA LEU A 232 -45.35 -17.94 31.46
C LEU A 232 -44.16 -18.37 30.58
N GLY A 233 -43.26 -17.44 30.29
CA GLY A 233 -42.06 -17.75 29.52
C GLY A 233 -40.96 -16.73 29.74
N GLN A 234 -39.75 -17.10 29.33
CA GLN A 234 -38.59 -16.21 29.22
C GLN A 234 -38.02 -16.34 27.82
N GLN A 235 -37.34 -15.29 27.34
CA GLN A 235 -36.64 -15.33 26.07
C GLN A 235 -35.15 -15.49 26.33
N MET A 236 -34.54 -16.53 25.78
CA MET A 236 -33.08 -16.67 25.74
C MET A 236 -32.55 -16.07 24.44
N TYR A 237 -31.54 -15.22 24.55
CA TYR A 237 -30.75 -14.74 23.42
C TYR A 237 -29.35 -15.33 23.51
N VAL A 238 -28.86 -15.80 22.36
CA VAL A 238 -27.52 -16.36 22.21
C VAL A 238 -26.75 -15.47 21.25
N PHE A 239 -25.60 -14.97 21.69
CA PHE A 239 -24.69 -14.19 20.84
C PHE A 239 -23.36 -14.93 20.70
N THR A 240 -22.89 -15.05 19.46
CA THR A 240 -21.62 -15.73 19.15
C THR A 240 -20.96 -15.12 17.92
N ASN A 241 -19.62 -15.06 17.94
CA ASN A 241 -18.79 -14.78 16.75
C ASN A 241 -18.17 -16.07 16.15
N ALA A 242 -18.52 -17.25 16.68
CA ALA A 242 -17.97 -18.52 16.22
C ALA A 242 -18.49 -18.85 14.81
N ARG A 243 -17.58 -19.07 13.87
CA ARG A 243 -17.89 -19.37 12.46
C ARG A 243 -18.84 -20.57 12.29
N ASN A 244 -18.70 -21.58 13.13
CA ASN A 244 -19.50 -22.81 13.05
C ASN A 244 -20.68 -22.83 14.04
N GLY A 245 -20.93 -21.73 14.74
CA GLY A 245 -21.94 -21.64 15.80
C GLY A 245 -21.62 -22.51 17.02
N PHE A 246 -22.64 -22.73 17.85
CA PHE A 246 -22.60 -23.60 19.03
C PHE A 246 -23.86 -24.46 19.10
N THR A 247 -23.73 -25.68 19.61
CA THR A 247 -24.88 -26.47 20.05
C THR A 247 -25.22 -26.07 21.48
N VAL A 248 -26.44 -25.56 21.68
CA VAL A 248 -26.94 -25.20 23.02
C VAL A 248 -27.87 -26.31 23.50
N THR A 249 -27.57 -26.88 24.66
CA THR A 249 -28.43 -27.85 25.35
C THR A 249 -29.05 -27.20 26.58
N ILE A 250 -30.37 -27.32 26.72
CA ILE A 250 -31.09 -26.88 27.91
C ILE A 250 -31.36 -28.13 28.74
N GLN A 251 -30.97 -28.09 30.01
CA GLN A 251 -31.21 -29.18 30.96
C GLN A 251 -32.10 -28.69 32.10
N GLN A 252 -33.16 -29.45 32.39
CA GLN A 252 -33.98 -29.25 33.57
C GLN A 252 -33.24 -29.84 34.79
N ASN A 253 -33.06 -29.03 35.84
CA ASN A 253 -32.39 -29.47 37.07
C ASN A 253 -33.33 -30.25 38.01
N GLN A 254 -34.62 -29.90 38.03
CA GLN A 254 -35.63 -30.47 38.93
C GLN A 254 -37.03 -30.22 38.36
N ASN A 255 -38.03 -30.97 38.84
CA ASN A 255 -39.44 -30.68 38.56
C ASN A 255 -39.93 -29.44 39.32
N LEU A 256 -41.08 -28.91 38.89
CA LEU A 256 -41.75 -27.84 39.63
C LEU A 256 -42.26 -28.41 40.96
N LEU A 257 -42.07 -27.66 42.04
CA LEU A 257 -42.54 -28.07 43.37
C LEU A 257 -43.69 -27.16 43.81
N SER A 258 -44.68 -27.73 44.48
CA SER A 258 -45.70 -26.96 45.19
C SER A 258 -45.12 -26.29 46.44
N SER A 259 -45.88 -25.38 47.05
CA SER A 259 -45.52 -24.77 48.34
C SER A 259 -45.44 -25.76 49.50
N THR A 260 -46.01 -26.96 49.35
CA THR A 260 -45.92 -28.06 50.31
C THR A 260 -44.80 -29.05 49.97
N GLY A 261 -43.99 -28.78 48.95
CA GLY A 261 -42.90 -29.64 48.50
C GLY A 261 -43.36 -30.86 47.69
N ALA A 262 -44.62 -30.91 47.26
CA ALA A 262 -45.09 -31.95 46.36
C ALA A 262 -44.58 -31.70 44.94
N ASP A 263 -44.22 -32.76 44.24
CA ASP A 263 -43.86 -32.67 42.83
C ASP A 263 -45.09 -32.26 42.00
N ILE A 264 -44.89 -31.35 41.05
CA ILE A 264 -45.87 -30.96 40.04
C ILE A 264 -45.38 -31.58 38.73
N ASP A 265 -45.76 -32.83 38.50
CA ASP A 265 -45.34 -33.53 37.30
C ASP A 265 -46.12 -33.09 36.05
N LEU A 266 -45.58 -33.48 34.90
CA LEU A 266 -46.20 -33.40 33.59
C LEU A 266 -47.34 -34.43 33.46
N PHE A 267 -48.46 -34.21 34.14
CA PHE A 267 -49.57 -35.16 34.11
C PHE A 267 -50.67 -34.78 33.11
N ARG A 268 -51.00 -35.73 32.24
CA ARG A 268 -52.38 -35.93 31.76
C ARG A 268 -52.88 -37.25 32.33
N ASP A 269 -54.01 -37.24 33.04
CA ASP A 269 -54.72 -38.45 33.51
C ASP A 269 -53.82 -39.52 34.15
N GLN A 270 -52.94 -39.11 35.08
CA GLN A 270 -51.98 -39.97 35.81
C GLN A 270 -50.88 -40.60 34.95
N ASN A 271 -50.68 -40.15 33.72
CA ASN A 271 -49.59 -40.61 32.86
C ASN A 271 -48.63 -39.47 32.51
N GLY A 272 -47.32 -39.70 32.67
CA GLY A 272 -46.29 -38.71 32.37
C GLY A 272 -46.19 -38.46 30.87
N THR A 273 -46.42 -37.23 30.42
CA THR A 273 -46.27 -36.84 29.01
C THR A 273 -45.03 -35.96 28.81
N SER A 274 -44.03 -36.45 28.08
CA SER A 274 -42.78 -35.71 27.80
C SER A 274 -42.90 -34.74 26.62
N THR A 275 -44.06 -34.70 25.97
CA THR A 275 -44.36 -33.83 24.83
C THR A 275 -45.61 -32.99 25.13
N PRO A 276 -45.55 -31.65 25.02
CA PRO A 276 -46.72 -30.80 25.21
C PRO A 276 -47.81 -31.10 24.16
N SER A 277 -49.05 -31.32 24.59
CA SER A 277 -50.23 -31.40 23.72
C SER A 277 -51.30 -30.41 24.18
N PRO A 278 -52.25 -30.02 23.32
CA PRO A 278 -53.46 -29.33 23.74
C PRO A 278 -54.20 -30.14 24.83
N TRP A 279 -54.81 -29.43 25.77
CA TRP A 279 -55.72 -30.00 26.77
C TRP A 279 -56.99 -30.54 26.09
#